data_AF-A0ABD3JZP3-F1
#
_entry.id   AF-A0ABD3JZP3-F1
#
_cell.length_a   1.000
_cell.length_b   1.000
_cell.length_c   1.000
_cell.angle_alpha   90.00
_cell.angle_beta   90.00
_cell.angle_gamma   90.00
#
_symmetry.space_group_name_H-M   'P 1'
#
loop_
_entity.id
_entity.type
_entity.pdbx_description
1 polymer ?
#
loop_
_entity_poly.entity_id
_entity_poly.type
_entity_poly.pdbx_seq_one_letter_code
_entity_poly.pdbx_strand_id
1 'polypeptide(L)'
;MALSRLCTTLLLFSLLLIHQAESDYMVIQLNTAEEPAPLPLHIDCDGACDARCRLSSRPHLCKRACGTCCARCDCVPPGTSGNYDACPCYANMTTHGGRHKCP
;
A
#
# COMPACT_ATOMS: atom_id res chain seq x y z
N MET A 1 6.21 -39.80 47.76
CA MET A 1 5.74 -39.78 46.35
C MET A 1 4.84 -38.58 45.98
N ALA A 2 4.29 -37.81 46.95
CA ALA A 2 3.47 -36.63 46.65
C ALA A 2 4.28 -35.36 46.33
N LEU A 3 5.42 -35.12 47.00
CA LEU A 3 6.28 -33.94 46.75
C LEU A 3 6.83 -33.90 45.32
N SER A 4 7.27 -35.05 44.80
CA SER A 4 7.77 -35.16 43.42
C SER A 4 6.67 -34.82 42.40
N ARG A 5 5.42 -35.20 42.68
CA ARG A 5 4.27 -34.89 41.80
C ARG A 5 3.94 -33.39 41.83
N LEU A 6 4.00 -32.75 43.00
CA LEU A 6 3.83 -31.31 43.17
C LEU A 6 4.92 -30.50 42.45
N CYS A 7 6.17 -30.94 42.54
CA CYS A 7 7.28 -30.32 41.80
C CYS A 7 7.12 -30.47 40.29
N THR A 8 6.68 -31.64 39.81
CA THR A 8 6.45 -31.84 38.37
C THR A 8 5.29 -30.98 37.85
N THR A 9 4.22 -30.81 38.62
CA THR A 9 3.10 -29.96 38.21
C THR A 9 3.48 -28.48 38.20
N LEU A 10 4.28 -28.02 39.16
CA LEU A 10 4.79 -26.65 39.20
C LEU A 10 5.72 -26.36 38.01
N LEU A 11 6.65 -27.27 37.72
CA LEU A 11 7.56 -27.13 36.58
C LEU A 11 6.82 -27.11 35.23
N LEU A 12 5.83 -27.99 35.04
CA LEU A 12 5.03 -28.03 33.82
C LEU A 12 4.17 -26.77 33.66
N PHE A 13 3.60 -26.25 34.74
CA PHE A 13 2.83 -25.01 34.70
C PHE A 13 3.72 -23.81 34.35
N SER A 14 4.93 -23.72 34.91
CA SER A 14 5.91 -22.68 34.55
C SER A 14 6.33 -22.77 33.08
N LEU A 15 6.59 -23.96 32.55
CA LEU A 15 6.94 -24.17 31.14
C LEU A 15 5.79 -23.77 30.19
N LEU A 16 4.54 -24.05 30.56
CA LEU A 16 3.37 -23.67 29.78
C LEU A 16 3.22 -22.14 29.70
N LEU A 17 3.40 -21.43 30.81
CA LEU A 17 3.34 -19.97 30.85
C LEU A 17 4.43 -19.31 29.98
N ILE A 18 5.63 -19.89 29.95
CA ILE A 18 6.74 -19.39 29.10
C ILE A 18 6.40 -19.55 27.61
N HIS A 19 5.81 -20.66 27.19
CA HIS A 19 5.34 -20.85 25.80
C HIS A 19 4.21 -19.89 25.39
N GLN A 20 3.28 -19.56 26.31
CA GLN A 20 2.22 -18.57 26.00
C GLN A 20 2.83 -17.17 25.78
N ALA A 21 3.83 -16.79 26.58
CA ALA A 21 4.49 -15.48 26.48
C ALA A 21 5.25 -15.28 25.14
N GLU A 22 5.85 -16.33 24.57
CA GLU A 22 6.50 -16.27 23.25
C GLU A 22 5.48 -16.13 22.11
N SER A 23 4.30 -16.76 22.23
CA SER A 23 3.22 -16.67 21.24
C SER A 23 2.61 -15.26 21.20
N ASP A 24 2.43 -14.62 22.36
CA ASP A 24 1.89 -13.25 22.42
C ASP A 24 2.92 -12.22 21.90
N TYR A 25 4.22 -12.47 22.08
CA TYR A 25 5.28 -11.61 21.58
C TYR A 25 5.31 -11.51 20.05
N MET A 26 5.06 -12.62 19.34
CA MET A 26 5.01 -12.63 17.87
C MET A 26 3.77 -11.90 17.31
N VAL A 27 2.70 -11.74 18.10
CA VAL A 27 1.48 -11.03 17.69
C VAL A 27 1.59 -9.52 17.93
N ILE A 28 2.33 -9.09 18.95
CA ILE A 28 2.50 -7.66 19.28
C ILE A 28 3.35 -6.92 18.22
N GLN A 29 4.36 -7.58 17.63
CA GLN A 29 5.20 -6.98 16.58
C GLN A 29 4.45 -6.64 15.28
N LEU A 30 3.29 -7.26 15.00
CA LEU A 30 2.48 -6.92 13.82
C LEU A 30 1.49 -5.77 14.09
N ASN A 31 1.14 -5.53 15.36
CA ASN A 31 0.13 -4.55 15.75
C ASN A 31 0.72 -3.27 16.38
N THR A 32 2.06 -3.18 16.49
CA THR A 32 2.79 -1.94 16.79
C THR A 32 3.62 -1.43 15.62
N ALA A 33 3.32 -1.90 14.41
CA ALA A 33 3.41 -1.00 13.27
C ALA A 33 2.24 -0.02 13.41
N GLU A 34 2.49 1.07 14.15
CA GLU A 34 1.94 2.36 13.75
C GLU A 34 2.34 2.50 12.28
N GLU A 35 1.49 2.02 11.37
CA GLU A 35 1.63 2.22 9.94
C GLU A 35 1.73 3.74 9.84
N PRO A 36 2.92 4.31 9.58
CA PRO A 36 3.01 5.73 9.37
C PRO A 36 2.12 5.91 8.17
N ALA A 37 0.96 6.57 8.36
CA ALA A 37 0.06 6.92 7.26
C ALA A 37 0.97 7.29 6.09
N PRO A 38 0.95 6.53 4.98
CA PRO A 38 2.06 6.53 4.05
C PRO A 38 2.48 7.96 3.80
N LEU A 39 3.68 8.34 4.27
CA LEU A 39 4.29 9.62 3.90
C LEU A 39 4.00 9.74 2.41
N PRO A 40 3.38 10.83 1.92
CA PRO A 40 2.91 10.87 0.53
C PRO A 40 4.12 10.53 -0.33
N LEU A 41 4.16 9.28 -0.80
CA LEU A 41 5.27 8.74 -1.55
C LEU A 41 5.12 9.46 -2.85
N HIS A 42 5.85 10.57 -2.97
CA HIS A 42 5.74 11.42 -4.12
C HIS A 42 6.13 10.56 -5.32
N ILE A 43 5.12 10.17 -6.10
CA ILE A 43 5.29 9.30 -7.24
C ILE A 43 6.17 10.03 -8.25
N ASP A 44 7.12 9.32 -8.86
CA ASP A 44 7.80 9.81 -10.04
C ASP A 44 6.80 9.90 -11.19
N CYS A 45 6.16 11.06 -11.32
CA CYS A 45 5.19 11.33 -12.37
C CYS A 45 5.81 11.22 -13.76
N ASP A 46 7.09 11.56 -13.92
CA ASP A 46 7.76 11.49 -15.23
C ASP A 46 7.89 10.04 -15.67
N GLY A 47 8.44 9.18 -14.80
CA GLY A 47 8.56 7.74 -15.08
C GLY A 47 7.20 7.05 -15.26
N ALA A 48 6.22 7.37 -14.41
CA ALA A 48 4.89 6.78 -14.49
C ALA A 48 4.13 7.21 -15.76
N CYS A 49 4.19 8.49 -16.11
CA CYS A 49 3.56 9.00 -17.33
C CYS A 49 4.28 8.51 -18.60
N ASP A 50 5.58 8.26 -18.55
CA ASP A 50 6.32 7.62 -19.64
C ASP A 50 5.82 6.20 -19.91
N ALA A 51 5.58 5.42 -18.86
CA ALA A 51 4.99 4.09 -18.98
C ALA A 51 3.55 4.16 -19.53
N ARG A 52 2.72 5.06 -18.98
CA ARG A 52 1.33 5.26 -19.39
C ARG A 52 1.19 5.65 -20.86
N CYS A 53 2.05 6.57 -21.32
CA CYS A 53 1.98 7.14 -22.65
C CYS A 53 2.79 6.39 -23.71
N ARG A 54 3.40 5.26 -23.37
CA ARG A 54 4.33 4.51 -24.24
C ARG A 54 3.73 4.13 -25.60
N LEU A 55 2.44 3.81 -25.65
CA LEU A 55 1.74 3.42 -26.89
C LEU A 55 0.86 4.54 -27.47
N SER A 56 0.93 5.75 -26.89
CA SER A 56 0.17 6.89 -27.41
C SER A 56 0.75 7.32 -28.77
N SER A 57 -0.13 7.55 -29.75
CA SER A 57 0.27 8.15 -31.03
C SER A 57 0.76 9.60 -30.89
N ARG A 58 0.48 10.25 -29.76
CA ARG A 58 0.87 11.63 -29.44
C ARG A 58 1.53 11.68 -28.06
N PRO A 59 2.74 11.09 -27.89
CA PRO A 59 3.33 10.86 -26.58
C PRO A 59 3.57 12.16 -25.80
N HIS A 60 4.02 13.23 -26.44
CA HIS A 60 4.22 14.52 -25.75
C HIS A 60 2.92 15.14 -25.22
N LEU A 61 1.82 15.01 -25.96
CA LEU A 61 0.51 15.51 -25.52
C LEU A 61 -0.03 14.66 -24.37
N CYS A 62 0.10 13.33 -24.50
CA CYS A 62 -0.27 12.38 -23.46
C CYS A 62 0.49 12.64 -22.16
N LYS A 63 1.83 12.75 -22.22
CA LYS A 63 2.67 13.02 -21.05
C LYS A 63 2.31 14.33 -20.36
N ARG A 64 2.01 15.40 -21.12
CA ARG A 64 1.55 16.68 -20.55
C ARG A 64 0.22 16.54 -19.79
N ALA A 65 -0.74 15.83 -20.38
CA ALA A 65 -2.04 15.59 -19.73
C ALA A 65 -1.88 14.71 -18.49
N CYS A 66 -1.15 13.59 -18.62
CA CYS A 66 -0.83 12.68 -17.52
C CYS A 66 -0.13 13.40 -16.37
N GLY A 67 0.91 14.20 -16.65
CA GLY A 67 1.65 14.92 -15.61
C GLY A 67 0.78 15.91 -14.85
N THR A 68 -0.14 16.60 -15.53
CA THR A 68 -1.12 17.47 -14.85
C THR A 68 -2.07 16.68 -13.94
N CYS A 69 -2.41 15.46 -14.35
CA CYS A 69 -3.26 14.58 -13.54
C CYS A 69 -2.50 13.98 -12.36
N CYS A 70 -1.28 13.53 -12.60
CA CYS A 70 -0.39 12.98 -11.60
C CYS A 70 -0.05 14.03 -10.53
N ALA A 71 0.33 15.25 -10.90
CA ALA A 71 0.65 16.31 -9.94
C ALA A 71 -0.53 16.73 -9.04
N ARG A 72 -1.77 16.41 -9.42
CA ARG A 72 -2.96 16.69 -8.61
C ARG A 72 -3.41 15.51 -7.77
N CYS A 73 -3.21 14.30 -8.27
CA CYS A 73 -3.76 13.07 -7.70
C CYS A 73 -2.69 12.16 -7.08
N ASP A 74 -1.41 12.48 -7.25
CA ASP A 74 -0.24 11.70 -6.86
C ASP A 74 -0.36 10.21 -7.22
N CYS A 75 -0.97 9.91 -8.37
CA CYS A 75 -1.31 8.56 -8.81
C CYS A 75 -1.40 8.50 -10.34
N VAL A 76 -0.87 7.43 -10.94
CA VAL A 76 -1.02 7.10 -12.36
C VAL A 76 -1.45 5.64 -12.47
N PRO A 77 -2.55 5.31 -13.17
CA PRO A 77 -2.99 3.93 -13.29
C PRO A 77 -2.01 3.05 -14.07
N PRO A 78 -1.87 1.76 -13.73
CA PRO A 78 -0.95 0.86 -14.41
C PRO A 78 -1.38 0.58 -15.86
N GLY A 79 -0.42 0.22 -16.70
CA GLY A 79 -0.63 -0.04 -18.12
C GLY A 79 -0.73 1.24 -18.97
N THR A 80 -1.06 1.10 -20.25
CA THR A 80 -1.09 2.22 -21.22
C THR A 80 -2.49 2.75 -21.51
N SER A 81 -3.53 2.10 -20.95
CA SER A 81 -4.94 2.45 -21.14
C SER A 81 -5.78 1.74 -20.07
N GLY A 82 -6.87 2.35 -19.61
CA GLY A 82 -7.77 1.74 -18.63
C GLY A 82 -7.20 1.68 -17.20
N ASN A 83 -7.68 0.73 -16.40
CA ASN A 83 -7.32 0.55 -14.98
C ASN A 83 -7.59 1.78 -14.09
N TYR A 84 -8.55 2.62 -14.49
CA TYR A 84 -8.87 3.87 -13.79
C TYR A 84 -9.33 3.65 -12.35
N ASP A 85 -9.83 2.47 -12.02
CA ASP A 85 -10.22 2.07 -10.66
C ASP A 85 -9.04 2.12 -9.67
N ALA A 86 -7.81 1.96 -10.15
CA ALA A 86 -6.60 2.06 -9.33
C ALA A 86 -6.34 3.51 -8.84
N CYS A 87 -6.79 4.52 -9.59
CA CYS A 87 -6.62 5.93 -9.25
C CYS A 87 -7.93 6.72 -9.48
N PRO A 88 -8.88 6.70 -8.53
CA PRO A 88 -10.18 7.37 -8.71
C PRO A 88 -10.09 8.89 -8.96
N CYS A 89 -9.13 9.58 -8.34
CA CYS A 89 -8.89 11.01 -8.61
C CYS A 89 -8.48 11.25 -10.07
N TYR A 90 -7.59 10.41 -10.61
CA TYR A 90 -7.14 10.46 -12.00
C TYR A 90 -8.31 10.17 -12.96
N ALA A 91 -9.15 9.19 -12.61
CA ALA A 91 -10.34 8.81 -13.37
C ALA A 91 -11.40 9.93 -13.46
N ASN A 92 -11.63 10.64 -12.37
CA ASN A 92 -12.71 11.63 -12.26
C ASN A 92 -12.34 13.02 -12.76
N MET A 93 -11.10 13.22 -13.19
CA MET A 93 -10.62 14.50 -13.70
C MET A 93 -11.21 14.83 -15.06
N THR A 94 -11.85 15.99 -15.14
CA THR A 94 -12.48 16.51 -16.36
C THR A 94 -11.87 17.84 -16.78
N THR A 95 -11.97 18.13 -18.07
CA THR A 95 -11.71 19.46 -18.64
C THR A 95 -12.87 20.41 -18.34
N HIS A 96 -12.69 21.70 -18.57
CA HIS A 96 -13.78 22.68 -18.43
C HIS A 96 -15.02 22.33 -19.28
N GLY A 97 -14.84 21.64 -20.42
CA GLY A 97 -15.92 21.15 -21.27
C GLY A 97 -16.52 19.80 -20.86
N GLY A 98 -16.27 19.32 -19.63
CA GLY A 98 -16.85 18.08 -19.09
C GLY A 98 -16.29 16.78 -19.67
N ARG A 99 -15.30 16.84 -20.57
CA ARG A 99 -14.64 15.65 -21.13
C ARG A 99 -13.59 15.11 -20.18
N HIS A 100 -13.42 13.79 -20.15
CA HIS A 100 -12.34 13.13 -19.43
C HIS A 100 -10.98 13.72 -19.84
N LYS A 101 -10.18 14.14 -18.84
CA LYS A 101 -8.96 14.91 -19.06
C LYS A 101 -7.71 14.03 -19.18
N CYS A 102 -7.65 12.96 -18.39
CA CYS A 102 -6.44 12.17 -18.22
C CYS A 102 -6.36 11.04 -19.27
N PRO A 103 -5.15 10.60 -19.65
CA PRO A 103 -4.96 9.55 -20.66
C PRO A 103 -5.11 8.09 -20.18
#